data_AF-A0A8D5U429-F1
#
_entry.id   AF-A0A8D5U429-F1
#
_cell.length_a   1.000
_cell.length_b   1.000
_cell.length_c   1.000
_cell.angle_alpha   90.00
_cell.angle_beta   90.00
_cell.angle_gamma   90.00
#
_symmetry.space_group_name_H-M   'P 1'
#
loop_
_entity.id
_entity.type
_entity.pdbx_description
1 polymer ?
#
loop_
_entity_poly.entity_id
_entity_poly.type
_entity_poly.pdbx_seq_one_letter_code
_entity_poly.pdbx_strand_id
1 'polypeptide(L)'
;MYYVDELDILRSLDPADFEQFVAEKVLPVLGLTPLSVTGGPDDAGCDIIAFDSRLGNKWCVQVKRYSEDKKVTTRDVREVVLGMEHHKCDRGLIVTTSELNGPALKEAKDRGIDCINSSRLLYIIRQYGVPMPLTSKLVPGNSNEVRKKGEMAPKRERKGEEAEREEGHSALVKVKDDGAFLPISVSEAVRVAKDQLSRYKEVKLVSVKAHLKRLYFFKVKVSYKLKGRRSQSLILGIDADGNVYEDIPTLVKDVGFEVEYETNSELYHSVRDRLTKEAEEQAPEGASDIEVKMENYKLAWVVSYYVLRFTVGLTEAEVVVDRQGKVKGASLAPLDEEKLKRFYGGRVVRQDKGIKVVRDLDDKFLEELEVNEAGEVVETMKRVRPEYAVGLTKAFYHVQGGASRFKEESDGVKVDVFFNNYHYLAKVDNGGRIVDGLIVPDANVYAGTKKGYNKKRRCLIVNAGDVINVIDARGVVERREVPKGVFSKLKFSVSNFIASDYSIDTDDPLDLI
;
A
#
# COMPACT_ATOMS: atom_id res chain seq x y z
N MET A 1 8.54 -10.22 0.13
CA MET A 1 8.16 -11.65 0.06
C MET A 1 6.74 -11.78 0.60
N TYR A 2 5.74 -11.35 -0.16
CA TYR A 2 4.34 -11.44 0.27
C TYR A 2 3.81 -12.84 -0.09
N TYR A 3 3.74 -13.69 0.93
CA TYR A 3 3.03 -14.96 0.89
C TYR A 3 1.58 -14.70 0.49
N VAL A 4 1.04 -15.50 -0.44
CA VAL A 4 -0.41 -15.66 -0.54
C VAL A 4 -0.84 -16.24 0.80
N ASP A 5 -1.65 -15.51 1.58
CA ASP A 5 -2.16 -16.06 2.82
C ASP A 5 -3.07 -17.24 2.46
N GLU A 6 -2.69 -18.44 2.87
CA GLU A 6 -3.46 -19.66 2.59
C GLU A 6 -4.90 -19.52 3.13
N LEU A 7 -5.14 -18.69 4.15
CA LEU A 7 -6.51 -18.39 4.62
C LEU A 7 -7.35 -17.66 3.57
N ASP A 8 -6.75 -16.77 2.77
CA ASP A 8 -7.48 -16.06 1.72
C ASP A 8 -7.93 -17.04 0.62
N ILE A 9 -7.11 -18.04 0.29
CA ILE A 9 -7.48 -19.12 -0.62
C ILE A 9 -8.70 -19.86 -0.07
N LEU A 10 -8.64 -20.30 1.18
CA LEU A 10 -9.75 -21.05 1.81
C LEU A 10 -11.02 -20.21 1.94
N ARG A 11 -10.89 -18.91 2.25
CA ARG A 11 -12.01 -17.98 2.32
C ARG A 11 -12.61 -17.68 0.94
N SER A 12 -11.87 -17.86 -0.14
CA SER A 12 -12.35 -17.61 -1.51
C SER A 12 -13.15 -18.76 -2.13
N LEU A 13 -13.10 -19.95 -1.52
CA LEU A 13 -13.87 -21.12 -1.92
C LEU A 13 -15.36 -20.90 -1.70
N ASP A 14 -16.19 -21.53 -2.54
CA ASP A 14 -17.60 -21.68 -2.20
C ASP A 14 -17.73 -22.57 -0.94
N PRO A 15 -18.78 -22.38 -0.10
CA PRO A 15 -18.91 -23.13 1.15
C PRO A 15 -18.80 -24.66 0.99
N ALA A 16 -19.45 -25.21 -0.03
CA ALA A 16 -19.40 -26.64 -0.35
C ALA A 16 -18.00 -27.10 -0.78
N ASP A 17 -17.24 -26.27 -1.52
CA ASP A 17 -15.86 -26.60 -1.89
C ASP A 17 -14.93 -26.59 -0.68
N PHE A 18 -15.19 -25.72 0.30
CA PHE A 18 -14.44 -25.72 1.55
C PHE A 18 -14.75 -26.94 2.42
N GLU A 19 -16.02 -27.35 2.49
CA GLU A 19 -16.42 -28.63 3.11
C GLU A 19 -15.70 -29.81 2.47
N GLN A 20 -15.70 -29.87 1.13
CA GLN A 20 -15.01 -30.92 0.39
C GLN A 20 -13.50 -30.91 0.63
N PHE A 21 -12.87 -29.72 0.66
CA PHE A 21 -11.45 -29.59 0.98
C PHE A 21 -11.13 -30.11 2.38
N VAL A 22 -11.94 -29.74 3.38
CA VAL A 22 -11.76 -30.22 4.75
C VAL A 22 -11.90 -31.74 4.80
N ALA A 23 -12.94 -32.30 4.17
CA ALA A 23 -13.15 -33.73 4.09
C ALA A 23 -11.96 -34.45 3.45
N GLU A 24 -11.58 -34.07 2.23
CA GLU A 24 -10.61 -34.85 1.45
C GLU A 24 -9.16 -34.63 1.83
N LYS A 25 -8.81 -33.45 2.37
CA LYS A 25 -7.40 -33.04 2.51
C LYS A 25 -7.00 -32.82 3.96
N VAL A 26 -7.89 -32.27 4.80
CA VAL A 26 -7.56 -31.92 6.19
C VAL A 26 -7.84 -33.08 7.15
N LEU A 27 -9.01 -33.71 7.09
CA LEU A 27 -9.35 -34.81 8.00
C LEU A 27 -8.41 -36.03 7.89
N PRO A 28 -7.97 -36.48 6.70
CA PRO A 28 -7.11 -37.65 6.58
C PRO A 28 -5.75 -37.48 7.26
N VAL A 29 -5.17 -36.27 7.20
CA VAL A 29 -3.88 -35.99 7.87
C VAL A 29 -4.01 -35.95 9.40
N LEU A 30 -5.24 -35.80 9.92
CA LEU A 30 -5.56 -35.93 11.33
C LEU A 30 -5.86 -37.37 11.75
N GLY A 31 -5.84 -38.32 10.80
CA GLY A 31 -6.19 -39.72 11.00
C GLY A 31 -7.69 -39.99 11.02
N LEU A 32 -8.50 -39.05 10.50
CA LEU A 32 -9.95 -39.18 10.36
C LEU A 32 -10.31 -39.50 8.91
N THR A 33 -10.98 -40.63 8.69
CA THR A 33 -11.43 -41.05 7.36
C THR A 33 -12.85 -40.53 7.10
N PRO A 34 -13.08 -39.65 6.11
CA PRO A 34 -14.42 -39.20 5.77
C PRO A 34 -15.28 -40.37 5.28
N LEU A 35 -16.48 -40.51 5.83
CA LEU A 35 -17.48 -41.51 5.42
C LEU A 35 -18.52 -40.92 4.47
N SER A 36 -18.93 -39.67 4.71
CA SER A 36 -19.89 -38.94 3.86
C SER A 36 -19.82 -37.44 4.09
N VAL A 37 -20.01 -36.65 3.02
CA VAL A 37 -20.35 -35.23 3.09
C VAL A 37 -21.87 -35.14 2.95
N THR A 38 -22.55 -34.62 3.97
CA THR A 38 -24.02 -34.61 4.08
C THR A 38 -24.67 -33.44 3.33
N GLY A 39 -23.95 -32.30 3.26
CA GLY A 39 -24.21 -31.06 2.50
C GLY A 39 -25.66 -30.74 2.10
N GLY A 40 -26.26 -29.69 2.68
CA GLY A 40 -27.55 -29.14 2.25
C GLY A 40 -28.43 -28.64 3.41
N PRO A 41 -29.65 -28.14 3.13
CA PRO A 41 -30.56 -27.58 4.14
C PRO A 41 -30.98 -28.55 5.27
N ASP A 42 -30.71 -29.85 5.10
CA ASP A 42 -31.10 -30.93 6.00
C ASP A 42 -29.88 -31.58 6.72
N ASP A 43 -28.71 -30.92 6.74
CA ASP A 43 -27.46 -31.43 7.36
C ASP A 43 -27.52 -31.60 8.90
N ALA A 44 -28.57 -31.06 9.53
CA ALA A 44 -28.81 -31.06 10.97
C ALA A 44 -27.60 -30.62 11.82
N GLY A 45 -26.72 -29.77 11.28
CA GLY A 45 -25.52 -29.29 11.97
C GLY A 45 -24.31 -30.24 11.87
N CYS A 46 -24.26 -31.10 10.87
CA CYS A 46 -23.16 -32.03 10.64
C CYS A 46 -22.78 -32.10 9.17
N ASP A 47 -21.78 -31.35 8.70
CA ASP A 47 -21.44 -31.26 7.27
C ASP A 47 -20.68 -32.49 6.76
N ILE A 48 -19.86 -33.09 7.63
CA ILE A 48 -19.05 -34.28 7.30
C ILE A 48 -19.15 -35.28 8.44
N ILE A 49 -19.39 -36.53 8.08
CA ILE A 49 -19.24 -37.68 8.98
C ILE A 49 -17.88 -38.30 8.70
N ALA A 50 -17.06 -38.48 9.73
CA ALA A 50 -15.76 -39.14 9.63
C ALA A 50 -15.60 -40.26 10.66
N PHE A 51 -14.60 -41.12 10.47
CA PHE A 51 -14.30 -42.25 11.34
C PHE A 51 -12.82 -42.25 11.71
N ASP A 52 -12.52 -42.35 13.00
CA ASP A 52 -11.16 -42.59 13.47
C ASP A 52 -10.93 -44.10 13.61
N SER A 53 -10.16 -44.67 12.69
CA SER A 53 -9.84 -46.11 12.74
C SER A 53 -8.92 -46.50 13.89
N ARG A 54 -8.22 -45.55 14.51
CA ARG A 54 -7.30 -45.79 15.64
C ARG A 54 -8.07 -45.91 16.95
N LEU A 55 -9.14 -45.13 17.09
CA LEU A 55 -9.99 -45.10 18.30
C LEU A 55 -11.31 -45.84 18.12
N GLY A 56 -11.67 -46.20 16.88
CA GLY A 56 -12.91 -46.91 16.56
C GLY A 56 -14.17 -46.06 16.74
N ASN A 57 -14.08 -44.73 16.62
CA ASN A 57 -15.19 -43.83 16.91
C ASN A 57 -15.59 -42.93 15.72
N LYS A 58 -16.86 -42.53 15.70
CA LYS A 58 -17.47 -41.73 14.64
C LYS A 58 -17.50 -40.25 15.02
N TRP A 59 -17.14 -39.39 14.08
CA TRP A 59 -17.02 -37.95 14.26
C TRP A 59 -18.07 -37.23 13.43
N CYS A 60 -18.72 -36.25 14.05
CA CYS A 60 -19.49 -35.22 13.36
C CYS A 60 -18.64 -33.97 13.20
N VAL A 61 -18.45 -33.51 11.96
CA VAL A 61 -17.63 -32.34 11.65
C VAL A 61 -18.50 -31.27 11.04
N GLN A 62 -18.54 -30.09 11.66
CA GLN A 62 -19.11 -28.89 11.08
C GLN A 62 -17.99 -27.99 10.56
N VAL A 63 -18.15 -27.52 9.34
CA VAL A 63 -17.24 -26.67 8.60
C VAL A 63 -17.89 -25.31 8.39
N LYS A 64 -17.27 -24.25 8.90
CA LYS A 64 -17.76 -22.87 8.72
C LYS A 64 -16.71 -22.02 8.01
N ARG A 65 -16.92 -21.75 6.71
CA ARG A 65 -16.13 -20.77 5.94
C ARG A 65 -16.58 -19.34 6.24
N TYR A 66 -16.01 -18.73 7.28
CA TYR A 66 -16.32 -17.36 7.69
C TYR A 66 -15.20 -16.39 7.31
N SER A 67 -15.58 -15.12 7.09
CA SER A 67 -14.63 -14.01 6.99
C SER A 67 -13.94 -13.79 8.33
N GLU A 68 -12.85 -13.02 8.32
CA GLU A 68 -12.05 -12.74 9.51
C GLU A 68 -12.86 -12.08 10.64
N ASP A 69 -13.78 -11.18 10.27
CA ASP A 69 -14.59 -10.42 11.22
C ASP A 69 -15.79 -11.22 11.76
N LYS A 70 -16.20 -12.29 11.07
CA LYS A 70 -17.33 -13.13 11.50
C LYS A 70 -16.83 -14.30 12.34
N LYS A 71 -17.13 -14.30 13.64
CA LYS A 71 -16.73 -15.35 14.57
C LYS A 71 -17.76 -16.48 14.68
N VAL A 72 -17.29 -17.69 14.98
CA VAL A 72 -18.15 -18.83 15.34
C VAL A 72 -18.78 -18.57 16.71
N THR A 73 -20.07 -18.86 16.82
CA THR A 73 -20.92 -18.54 17.96
C THR A 73 -21.38 -19.79 18.72
N THR A 74 -21.97 -19.60 19.90
CA THR A 74 -22.57 -20.69 20.69
C THR A 74 -23.66 -21.44 19.94
N ARG A 75 -24.33 -20.78 18.99
CA ARG A 75 -25.32 -21.42 18.12
C ARG A 75 -24.68 -22.51 17.26
N ASP A 76 -23.56 -22.19 16.60
CA ASP A 76 -22.84 -23.14 15.74
C ASP A 76 -22.39 -24.37 16.54
N VAL A 77 -21.94 -24.18 17.79
CA VAL A 77 -21.55 -25.28 18.68
C VAL A 77 -22.73 -26.20 19.01
N ARG A 78 -23.92 -25.63 19.24
CA ARG A 78 -25.13 -26.41 19.52
C ARG A 78 -25.62 -27.18 18.30
N GLU A 79 -25.47 -26.60 17.10
CA GLU A 79 -25.78 -27.28 15.85
C GLU A 79 -24.96 -28.58 15.72
N VAL A 80 -23.64 -28.54 16.01
CA VAL A 80 -22.79 -29.75 16.00
C VAL A 80 -23.27 -30.81 16.98
N VAL A 81 -23.68 -30.40 18.18
CA VAL A 81 -24.16 -31.33 19.21
C VAL A 81 -25.44 -32.05 18.74
N LEU A 82 -26.37 -31.31 18.13
CA LEU A 82 -27.57 -31.89 17.53
C LEU A 82 -27.22 -32.83 16.37
N GLY A 83 -26.26 -32.45 15.53
CA GLY A 83 -25.75 -33.27 14.44
C GLY A 83 -25.12 -34.58 14.93
N MET A 84 -24.37 -34.53 16.04
CA MET A 84 -23.83 -35.73 16.69
C MET A 84 -24.93 -36.68 17.17
N GLU A 85 -25.97 -36.15 17.82
CA GLU A 85 -27.11 -36.95 18.28
C GLU A 85 -27.85 -37.59 17.09
N HIS A 86 -28.10 -36.81 16.05
CA HIS A 86 -28.82 -37.23 14.86
C HIS A 86 -28.08 -38.35 14.10
N HIS A 87 -26.77 -38.16 13.86
CA HIS A 87 -25.94 -39.09 13.11
C HIS A 87 -25.27 -40.18 13.98
N LYS A 88 -25.54 -40.19 15.29
CA LYS A 88 -24.96 -41.10 16.29
C LYS A 88 -23.43 -41.09 16.25
N CYS A 89 -22.86 -39.88 16.32
CA CYS A 89 -21.42 -39.68 16.40
C CYS A 89 -20.95 -39.58 17.86
N ASP A 90 -19.79 -40.14 18.15
CA ASP A 90 -19.18 -40.17 19.48
C ASP A 90 -18.42 -38.88 19.82
N ARG A 91 -17.98 -38.15 18.80
CA ARG A 91 -17.19 -36.91 18.92
C ARG A 91 -17.67 -35.85 17.93
N GLY A 92 -17.45 -34.58 18.30
CA GLY A 92 -17.77 -33.42 17.48
C GLY A 92 -16.52 -32.58 17.19
N LEU A 93 -16.44 -32.01 16.00
CA LEU A 93 -15.36 -31.14 15.57
C LEU A 93 -15.93 -29.94 14.80
N ILE A 94 -15.43 -28.74 15.11
CA ILE A 94 -15.69 -27.53 14.32
C ILE A 94 -14.41 -27.15 13.59
N VAL A 95 -14.49 -26.93 12.29
CA VAL A 95 -13.41 -26.41 11.44
C VAL A 95 -13.82 -25.07 10.85
N THR A 96 -13.00 -24.04 10.98
CA THR A 96 -13.33 -22.71 10.45
C THR A 96 -12.12 -21.93 9.93
N THR A 97 -12.35 -21.04 8.96
CA THR A 97 -11.40 -20.03 8.46
C THR A 97 -11.37 -18.75 9.31
N SER A 98 -12.10 -18.74 10.43
CA SER A 98 -12.16 -17.62 11.39
C SER A 98 -11.82 -18.10 12.80
N GLU A 99 -12.17 -17.29 13.80
CA GLU A 99 -11.99 -17.61 15.22
C GLU A 99 -13.35 -17.87 15.89
N LEU A 100 -13.34 -18.60 17.01
CA LEU A 100 -14.50 -18.73 17.88
C LEU A 100 -14.58 -17.51 18.80
N ASN A 101 -15.78 -17.04 19.12
CA ASN A 101 -15.94 -16.06 20.18
C ASN A 101 -15.76 -16.72 21.57
N GLY A 102 -15.50 -15.91 22.60
CA GLY A 102 -15.24 -16.40 23.96
C GLY A 102 -16.33 -17.34 24.52
N PRO A 103 -17.63 -17.00 24.42
CA PRO A 103 -18.72 -17.88 24.83
C PRO A 103 -18.76 -19.22 24.07
N ALA A 104 -18.54 -19.22 22.75
CA ALA A 104 -18.53 -20.42 21.93
C ALA A 104 -17.38 -21.37 22.31
N LEU A 105 -16.20 -20.82 22.56
CA LEU A 105 -15.04 -21.60 23.00
C LEU A 105 -15.31 -22.30 24.35
N LYS A 106 -15.96 -21.60 25.28
CA LYS A 106 -16.38 -22.18 26.56
C LYS A 106 -17.40 -23.29 26.35
N GLU A 107 -18.45 -23.04 25.56
CA GLU A 107 -19.49 -24.04 25.30
C GLU A 107 -18.95 -25.28 24.58
N ALA A 108 -18.03 -25.11 23.62
CA ALA A 108 -17.38 -26.22 22.94
C ALA A 108 -16.59 -27.10 23.94
N LYS A 109 -15.82 -26.47 24.83
CA LYS A 109 -15.08 -27.18 25.88
C LYS A 109 -16.00 -27.93 26.84
N ASP A 110 -17.07 -27.27 27.31
CA ASP A 110 -18.02 -27.86 28.28
C ASP A 110 -18.75 -29.08 27.68
N ARG A 111 -18.97 -29.07 26.35
CA ARG A 111 -19.65 -30.16 25.62
C ARG A 111 -18.69 -31.17 24.97
N GLY A 112 -17.39 -31.00 25.14
CA GLY A 112 -16.38 -31.90 24.56
C GLY A 112 -16.28 -31.86 23.03
N ILE A 113 -16.56 -30.69 22.42
CA ILE A 113 -16.44 -30.44 20.99
C ILE A 113 -15.04 -29.89 20.69
N ASP A 114 -14.31 -30.56 19.81
CA ASP A 114 -12.99 -30.13 19.37
C ASP A 114 -13.10 -28.99 18.34
N CYS A 115 -12.08 -28.13 18.28
CA CYS A 115 -12.10 -26.92 17.45
C CYS A 115 -10.78 -26.73 16.69
N ILE A 116 -10.88 -26.48 15.39
CA ILE A 116 -9.80 -26.05 14.50
C ILE A 116 -10.17 -24.67 13.97
N ASN A 117 -9.61 -23.64 14.59
CA ASN A 117 -9.73 -22.25 14.15
C ASN A 117 -8.77 -21.94 12.99
N SER A 118 -8.81 -20.70 12.49
CA SER A 118 -8.00 -20.24 11.36
C SER A 118 -6.50 -20.50 11.54
N SER A 119 -5.97 -20.16 12.71
CA SER A 119 -4.55 -20.33 13.05
C SER A 119 -4.16 -21.81 13.10
N ARG A 120 -4.98 -22.66 13.74
CA ARG A 120 -4.74 -24.09 13.84
C ARG A 120 -4.88 -24.79 12.49
N LEU A 121 -5.83 -24.36 11.66
CA LEU A 121 -6.03 -24.87 10.31
C LEU A 121 -4.79 -24.61 9.44
N LEU A 122 -4.27 -23.38 9.45
CA LEU A 122 -3.03 -23.04 8.75
C LEU A 122 -1.84 -23.87 9.24
N TYR A 123 -1.73 -24.04 10.56
CA TYR A 123 -0.68 -24.87 11.13
C TYR A 123 -0.77 -26.30 10.60
N ILE A 124 -1.95 -26.93 10.60
CA ILE A 124 -2.16 -28.29 10.07
C ILE A 124 -1.76 -28.33 8.59
N ILE A 125 -2.23 -27.38 7.79
CA ILE A 125 -1.93 -27.32 6.35
C ILE A 125 -0.42 -27.28 6.11
N ARG A 126 0.29 -26.37 6.78
CA ARG A 126 1.74 -26.19 6.60
C ARG A 126 2.56 -27.36 7.15
N GLN A 127 2.21 -27.88 8.33
CA GLN A 127 2.96 -28.96 8.97
C GLN A 127 2.84 -30.28 8.21
N TYR A 128 1.66 -30.60 7.70
CA TYR A 128 1.41 -31.86 6.99
C TYR A 128 1.52 -31.72 5.47
N GLY A 129 1.91 -30.55 4.97
CA GLY A 129 2.04 -30.29 3.53
C GLY A 129 0.74 -30.52 2.77
N VAL A 130 -0.41 -30.17 3.38
CA VAL A 130 -1.73 -30.39 2.79
C VAL A 130 -1.81 -29.57 1.50
N PRO A 131 -2.04 -30.22 0.34
CA PRO A 131 -2.14 -29.49 -0.91
C PRO A 131 -3.33 -28.53 -0.86
N MET A 132 -3.06 -27.23 -1.01
CA MET A 132 -4.12 -26.22 -1.04
C MET A 132 -5.06 -26.47 -2.22
N PRO A 133 -6.37 -26.27 -2.05
CA PRO A 133 -7.31 -26.45 -3.14
C PRO A 133 -7.00 -25.40 -4.20
N LEU A 134 -6.66 -25.87 -5.39
CA LEU A 134 -6.59 -25.02 -6.57
C LEU A 134 -8.02 -24.58 -6.85
N THR A 135 -8.36 -23.36 -6.45
CA THR A 135 -9.68 -22.83 -6.77
C THR A 135 -9.82 -22.81 -8.29
N SER A 136 -11.00 -23.07 -8.83
CA SER A 136 -11.32 -22.88 -10.25
C SER A 136 -11.21 -21.41 -10.70
N LYS A 137 -10.97 -20.49 -9.74
CA LYS A 137 -10.46 -19.12 -9.90
C LYS A 137 -8.95 -19.03 -10.14
N LEU A 138 -8.23 -20.15 -10.19
CA LEU A 138 -6.77 -20.26 -10.41
C LEU A 138 -6.29 -21.36 -11.38
N VAL A 139 -7.11 -22.31 -11.88
CA VAL A 139 -6.86 -23.03 -13.17
C VAL A 139 -8.17 -23.53 -13.80
N PRO A 140 -8.35 -23.39 -15.14
CA PRO A 140 -9.47 -23.92 -15.90
C PRO A 140 -9.63 -25.44 -16.06
N GLY A 141 -10.88 -25.94 -16.07
CA GLY A 141 -11.21 -27.27 -16.58
C GLY A 141 -12.72 -27.54 -16.64
N ASN A 142 -13.20 -27.86 -17.84
CA ASN A 142 -14.55 -28.32 -18.21
C ASN A 142 -15.09 -29.50 -17.36
N SER A 143 -16.39 -29.52 -17.09
CA SER A 143 -17.36 -30.40 -17.80
C SER A 143 -18.80 -30.28 -17.27
N ASN A 144 -19.70 -29.90 -18.20
CA ASN A 144 -21.09 -30.34 -18.45
C ASN A 144 -21.64 -31.50 -17.59
N GLU A 145 -22.93 -31.68 -17.30
CA GLU A 145 -24.25 -31.20 -17.77
C GLU A 145 -25.27 -31.68 -16.69
N VAL A 146 -26.48 -31.13 -16.49
CA VAL A 146 -27.73 -31.57 -17.16
C VAL A 146 -28.93 -30.71 -16.69
N ARG A 147 -29.55 -30.01 -17.67
CA ARG A 147 -30.99 -29.80 -17.99
C ARG A 147 -32.02 -29.13 -17.04
N LYS A 148 -32.47 -27.96 -17.54
CA LYS A 148 -33.81 -27.55 -18.07
C LYS A 148 -35.05 -27.29 -17.17
N LYS A 149 -35.55 -26.06 -17.39
CA LYS A 149 -36.94 -25.59 -17.70
C LYS A 149 -37.94 -25.28 -16.56
N GLY A 150 -38.54 -24.09 -16.64
CA GLY A 150 -39.83 -23.74 -16.05
C GLY A 150 -40.09 -22.22 -16.00
N GLU A 151 -41.20 -21.75 -16.57
CA GLU A 151 -41.55 -20.35 -16.89
C GLU A 151 -42.19 -19.53 -15.73
N MET A 152 -42.39 -18.23 -16.02
CA MET A 152 -43.48 -17.32 -15.60
C MET A 152 -43.25 -16.31 -14.46
N ALA A 153 -43.26 -15.03 -14.85
CA ALA A 153 -43.68 -13.85 -14.07
C ALA A 153 -45.24 -13.73 -14.12
N PRO A 154 -45.97 -12.85 -13.37
CA PRO A 154 -45.53 -11.54 -12.85
C PRO A 154 -46.14 -10.97 -11.53
N LYS A 155 -45.54 -9.83 -11.09
CA LYS A 155 -46.08 -8.64 -10.37
C LYS A 155 -46.74 -8.75 -8.97
N ARG A 156 -46.24 -7.94 -8.02
CA ARG A 156 -46.99 -6.87 -7.31
C ARG A 156 -46.09 -5.91 -6.49
N GLU A 157 -46.47 -4.63 -6.50
CA GLU A 157 -45.97 -3.48 -5.71
C GLU A 157 -46.19 -3.70 -4.19
N ARG A 158 -45.53 -3.09 -3.17
CA ARG A 158 -45.34 -1.65 -2.87
C ARG A 158 -44.66 -1.48 -1.46
N LYS A 159 -43.74 -0.51 -1.34
CA LYS A 159 -43.44 0.48 -0.24
C LYS A 159 -43.06 0.08 1.22
N GLY A 160 -42.05 0.82 1.72
CA GLY A 160 -41.77 1.17 3.13
C GLY A 160 -40.40 0.72 3.62
N GLU A 161 -39.34 1.54 3.51
CA GLU A 161 -38.75 2.36 4.59
C GLU A 161 -37.80 1.59 5.52
N GLU A 162 -36.49 1.79 5.35
CA GLU A 162 -35.55 2.35 6.35
C GLU A 162 -34.10 2.07 5.90
N ALA A 163 -33.34 3.15 5.69
CA ALA A 163 -31.99 3.11 5.15
C ALA A 163 -30.98 3.00 6.30
N GLU A 164 -30.59 1.77 6.65
CA GLU A 164 -29.31 1.52 7.28
C GLU A 164 -28.24 1.42 6.18
N ARG A 165 -27.17 2.21 6.34
CA ARG A 165 -26.02 2.22 5.43
C ARG A 165 -25.23 0.94 5.61
N GLU A 166 -25.56 -0.08 4.82
CA GLU A 166 -24.70 -1.24 4.58
C GLU A 166 -23.46 -0.82 3.78
N GLU A 167 -22.28 -1.10 4.33
CA GLU A 167 -21.01 -0.97 3.64
C GLU A 167 -20.93 -1.99 2.50
N GLY A 168 -20.63 -1.48 1.30
CA GLY A 168 -20.82 -2.13 0.01
C GLY A 168 -20.28 -3.56 -0.12
N HIS A 169 -21.21 -4.51 -0.26
CA HIS A 169 -20.94 -5.74 -0.99
C HIS A 169 -20.64 -5.34 -2.45
N SER A 170 -19.43 -5.63 -2.93
CA SER A 170 -19.09 -5.53 -4.36
C SER A 170 -20.11 -6.35 -5.16
N ALA A 171 -21.02 -5.67 -5.86
CA ALA A 171 -21.98 -6.32 -6.72
C ALA A 171 -21.23 -7.05 -7.83
N LEU A 172 -21.47 -8.36 -7.96
CA LEU A 172 -20.88 -9.15 -9.04
C LEU A 172 -21.26 -8.53 -10.39
N VAL A 173 -20.25 -8.23 -11.21
CA VAL A 173 -20.39 -7.71 -12.56
C VAL A 173 -20.54 -8.89 -13.52
N LYS A 174 -21.66 -8.93 -14.25
CA LYS A 174 -21.87 -9.92 -15.31
C LYS A 174 -21.01 -9.57 -16.53
N VAL A 175 -20.17 -10.51 -16.94
CA VAL A 175 -19.36 -10.42 -18.15
C VAL A 175 -20.24 -10.70 -19.37
N LYS A 176 -20.05 -9.94 -20.45
CA LYS A 176 -20.76 -10.11 -21.72
C LYS A 176 -20.42 -11.46 -22.39
N ASP A 177 -21.33 -11.90 -23.26
CA ASP A 177 -21.19 -13.09 -24.11
C ASP A 177 -20.95 -14.38 -23.29
N ASP A 178 -19.99 -15.23 -23.68
CA ASP A 178 -19.71 -16.51 -23.00
C ASP A 178 -18.87 -16.36 -21.71
N GLY A 179 -18.41 -15.15 -21.39
CA GLY A 179 -17.59 -14.84 -20.21
C GLY A 179 -16.16 -14.41 -20.55
N ALA A 180 -15.33 -14.27 -19.52
CA ALA A 180 -13.95 -13.82 -19.60
C ALA A 180 -12.96 -14.90 -19.19
N PHE A 181 -11.92 -15.09 -20.00
CA PHE A 181 -10.70 -15.77 -19.61
C PHE A 181 -9.77 -14.81 -18.85
N LEU A 182 -9.25 -15.26 -17.72
CA LEU A 182 -8.31 -14.53 -16.87
C LEU A 182 -6.96 -15.27 -16.92
N PRO A 183 -6.01 -14.88 -17.79
CA PRO A 183 -4.69 -15.52 -17.89
C PRO A 183 -3.87 -15.39 -16.61
N ILE A 184 -4.12 -14.33 -15.85
CA ILE A 184 -3.63 -14.09 -14.50
C ILE A 184 -4.83 -13.80 -13.60
N SER A 185 -4.82 -14.40 -12.41
CA SER A 185 -5.87 -14.15 -11.41
C SER A 185 -5.77 -12.72 -10.87
N VAL A 186 -6.90 -12.20 -10.40
CA VAL A 186 -6.95 -10.88 -9.75
C VAL A 186 -6.03 -10.84 -8.53
N SER A 187 -6.03 -11.89 -7.72
CA SER A 187 -5.19 -11.97 -6.52
C SER A 187 -3.71 -11.88 -6.85
N GLU A 188 -3.28 -12.55 -7.93
CA GLU A 188 -1.89 -12.49 -8.38
C GLU A 188 -1.54 -11.11 -8.93
N ALA A 189 -2.43 -10.48 -9.70
CA ALA A 189 -2.25 -9.10 -10.15
C ALA A 189 -2.16 -8.09 -8.98
N VAL A 190 -2.99 -8.26 -7.94
CA VAL A 190 -2.94 -7.48 -6.70
C VAL A 190 -1.62 -7.71 -5.97
N ARG A 191 -1.12 -8.95 -5.90
CA ARG A 191 0.17 -9.28 -5.27
C ARG A 191 1.32 -8.56 -5.97
N VAL A 192 1.40 -8.65 -7.30
CA VAL A 192 2.41 -7.97 -8.12
C VAL A 192 2.35 -6.46 -7.92
N ALA A 193 1.14 -5.88 -7.92
CA ALA A 193 0.95 -4.45 -7.71
C ALA A 193 1.33 -3.98 -6.30
N LYS A 194 1.02 -4.77 -5.26
CA LYS A 194 1.45 -4.47 -3.88
C LYS A 194 2.96 -4.57 -3.71
N ASP A 195 3.61 -5.54 -4.35
CA ASP A 195 5.08 -5.67 -4.33
C ASP A 195 5.75 -4.44 -4.95
N GLN A 196 5.20 -3.91 -6.05
CA GLN A 196 5.64 -2.65 -6.64
C GLN A 196 5.52 -1.44 -5.71
N LEU A 197 4.61 -1.50 -4.73
CA LEU A 197 4.33 -0.43 -3.76
C LEU A 197 4.94 -0.70 -2.38
N SER A 198 5.78 -1.74 -2.22
CA SER A 198 6.26 -2.20 -0.92
C SER A 198 7.15 -1.20 -0.15
N ARG A 199 7.60 -0.13 -0.81
CA ARG A 199 8.40 0.93 -0.19
C ARG A 199 7.57 1.85 0.73
N TYR A 200 6.25 1.81 0.61
CA TYR A 200 5.32 2.60 1.42
C TYR A 200 4.80 1.78 2.60
N LYS A 201 4.47 2.45 3.71
CA LYS A 201 4.09 1.79 4.97
C LYS A 201 2.68 1.23 4.91
N GLU A 202 1.73 2.00 4.37
CA GLU A 202 0.32 1.60 4.26
C GLU A 202 -0.16 1.59 2.81
N VAL A 203 -0.55 0.41 2.31
CA VAL A 203 -1.08 0.21 0.96
C VAL A 203 -2.39 -0.56 1.04
N LYS A 204 -3.50 0.10 0.71
CA LYS A 204 -4.86 -0.48 0.75
C LYS A 204 -5.45 -0.49 -0.64
N LEU A 205 -5.92 -1.65 -1.11
CA LEU A 205 -6.56 -1.77 -2.42
C LEU A 205 -7.92 -1.06 -2.38
N VAL A 206 -8.16 -0.18 -3.35
CA VAL A 206 -9.40 0.60 -3.50
C VAL A 206 -10.29 -0.02 -4.57
N SER A 207 -9.74 -0.26 -5.75
CA SER A 207 -10.49 -0.85 -6.85
C SER A 207 -9.61 -1.65 -7.79
N VAL A 208 -10.26 -2.57 -8.50
CA VAL A 208 -9.67 -3.34 -9.59
C VAL A 208 -10.55 -3.12 -10.81
N LYS A 209 -9.91 -2.80 -11.94
CA LYS A 209 -10.54 -2.70 -13.25
C LYS A 209 -9.78 -3.56 -14.25
N ALA A 210 -10.49 -4.37 -15.03
CA ALA A 210 -9.92 -5.21 -16.07
C ALA A 210 -10.21 -4.64 -17.45
N HIS A 211 -9.19 -4.52 -18.30
CA HIS A 211 -9.37 -4.27 -19.72
C HIS A 211 -9.42 -5.59 -20.47
N LEU A 212 -10.55 -5.81 -21.15
CA LEU A 212 -10.87 -7.05 -21.83
C LEU A 212 -10.92 -6.85 -23.33
N LYS A 213 -10.22 -7.74 -24.04
CA LYS A 213 -10.21 -7.81 -25.49
C LYS A 213 -10.97 -9.03 -25.99
N ARG A 214 -11.38 -8.98 -27.25
CA ARG A 214 -12.12 -10.09 -27.90
C ARG A 214 -11.31 -11.38 -27.95
N LEU A 215 -11.99 -12.49 -27.68
CA LEU A 215 -11.50 -13.87 -27.80
C LEU A 215 -12.56 -14.70 -28.55
N TYR A 216 -12.21 -15.18 -29.73
CA TYR A 216 -13.12 -15.95 -30.58
C TYR A 216 -12.77 -17.43 -30.52
N PHE A 217 -13.77 -18.30 -30.36
CA PHE A 217 -13.60 -19.75 -30.50
C PHE A 217 -14.39 -20.28 -31.68
N PHE A 218 -13.73 -21.14 -32.46
CA PHE A 218 -14.30 -21.82 -33.61
C PHE A 218 -14.19 -23.33 -33.42
N LYS A 219 -15.22 -24.04 -33.87
CA LYS A 219 -15.14 -25.47 -34.07
C LYS A 219 -14.60 -25.69 -35.48
N VAL A 220 -13.47 -26.36 -35.58
CA VAL A 220 -12.75 -26.53 -36.84
C VAL A 220 -12.73 -28.01 -37.21
N LYS A 221 -13.17 -28.34 -38.42
CA LYS A 221 -13.11 -29.68 -39.00
C LYS A 221 -12.07 -29.69 -40.11
N VAL A 222 -11.01 -30.46 -39.91
CA VAL A 222 -9.94 -30.66 -40.88
C VAL A 222 -10.13 -32.01 -41.52
N SER A 223 -10.40 -32.02 -42.83
CA SER A 223 -10.61 -33.23 -43.63
C SER A 223 -9.42 -33.43 -44.56
N TYR A 224 -8.88 -34.65 -44.63
CA TYR A 224 -7.65 -34.91 -45.37
C TYR A 224 -7.62 -36.34 -45.93
N LYS A 225 -6.71 -36.61 -46.87
CA LYS A 225 -6.48 -37.93 -47.46
C LYS A 225 -5.20 -38.55 -46.91
N LEU A 226 -5.35 -39.66 -46.17
CA LEU A 226 -4.26 -40.50 -45.66
C LEU A 226 -4.74 -41.95 -45.55
N LYS A 227 -4.29 -42.81 -46.49
CA LYS A 227 -4.78 -44.20 -46.63
C LYS A 227 -6.33 -44.27 -46.70
N GLY A 228 -6.96 -43.26 -47.30
CA GLY A 228 -8.42 -43.03 -47.31
C GLY A 228 -8.78 -41.59 -46.90
N ARG A 229 -10.05 -41.17 -47.08
CA ARG A 229 -10.53 -39.87 -46.58
C ARG A 229 -10.76 -39.98 -45.07
N ARG A 230 -10.16 -39.08 -44.30
CA ARG A 230 -10.28 -38.98 -42.84
C ARG A 230 -10.63 -37.55 -42.46
N SER A 231 -11.13 -37.35 -41.25
CA SER A 231 -11.34 -36.01 -40.70
C SER A 231 -11.11 -35.99 -39.21
N GLN A 232 -10.61 -34.86 -38.70
CA GLN A 232 -10.51 -34.56 -37.28
C GLN A 232 -11.26 -33.27 -36.96
N SER A 233 -11.78 -33.17 -35.74
CA SER A 233 -12.44 -31.97 -35.23
C SER A 233 -11.67 -31.47 -34.03
N LEU A 234 -11.38 -30.18 -34.03
CA LEU A 234 -10.67 -29.47 -32.97
C LEU A 234 -11.41 -28.18 -32.65
N ILE A 235 -11.12 -27.60 -31.50
CA ILE A 235 -11.57 -26.26 -31.13
C ILE A 235 -10.33 -25.37 -31.17
N LEU A 236 -10.43 -24.24 -31.87
CA LEU A 236 -9.37 -23.24 -31.87
C LEU A 236 -9.91 -21.90 -31.41
N GLY A 237 -9.17 -21.26 -30.52
CA GLY A 237 -9.39 -19.91 -30.06
C GLY A 237 -8.32 -18.95 -30.58
N ILE A 238 -8.68 -17.69 -30.77
CA ILE A 238 -7.70 -16.61 -30.97
C ILE A 238 -8.20 -15.32 -30.35
N ASP A 239 -7.32 -14.61 -29.65
CA ASP A 239 -7.62 -13.30 -29.10
C ASP A 239 -7.18 -12.13 -29.99
N ALA A 240 -7.60 -10.92 -29.62
CA ALA A 240 -7.27 -9.69 -30.34
C ALA A 240 -5.78 -9.34 -30.38
N ASP A 241 -4.98 -9.91 -29.47
CA ASP A 241 -3.53 -9.75 -29.49
C ASP A 241 -2.87 -10.84 -30.35
N GLY A 242 -3.65 -11.76 -30.93
CA GLY A 242 -3.21 -12.79 -31.87
C GLY A 242 -2.72 -14.08 -31.22
N ASN A 243 -2.95 -14.29 -29.92
CA ASN A 243 -2.59 -15.54 -29.25
C ASN A 243 -3.60 -16.63 -29.60
N VAL A 244 -3.11 -17.82 -29.94
CA VAL A 244 -3.91 -18.98 -30.34
C VAL A 244 -4.12 -19.90 -29.13
N TYR A 245 -5.29 -20.53 -29.06
CA TYR A 245 -5.70 -21.46 -28.00
C TYR A 245 -6.20 -22.76 -28.62
N GLU A 246 -5.73 -23.90 -28.14
CA GLU A 246 -6.12 -25.22 -28.67
C GLU A 246 -7.34 -25.83 -27.95
N ASP A 247 -7.81 -25.19 -26.88
CA ASP A 247 -9.05 -25.52 -26.18
C ASP A 247 -9.65 -24.26 -25.53
N ILE A 248 -10.87 -24.37 -25.00
CA ILE A 248 -11.57 -23.29 -24.31
C ILE A 248 -11.06 -23.22 -22.86
N PRO A 249 -10.35 -22.13 -22.49
CA PRO A 249 -10.00 -21.90 -21.11
C PRO A 249 -11.26 -21.55 -20.30
N THR A 250 -11.16 -21.58 -18.98
CA THR A 250 -12.31 -21.33 -18.10
C THR A 250 -12.73 -19.89 -18.25
N LEU A 251 -13.99 -19.74 -18.61
CA LEU A 251 -14.64 -18.45 -18.80
C LEU A 251 -15.46 -18.15 -17.55
N VAL A 252 -15.16 -17.02 -16.94
CA VAL A 252 -15.86 -16.52 -15.76
C VAL A 252 -16.98 -15.59 -16.23
N LYS A 253 -18.20 -15.83 -15.74
CA LYS A 253 -19.38 -15.03 -16.11
C LYS A 253 -19.69 -13.91 -15.14
N ASP A 254 -19.23 -14.04 -13.91
CA ASP A 254 -19.48 -13.08 -12.83
C ASP A 254 -18.15 -12.73 -12.18
N VAL A 255 -17.81 -11.45 -12.17
CA VAL A 255 -16.52 -10.95 -11.64
C VAL A 255 -16.75 -9.89 -10.57
N GLY A 256 -15.91 -9.88 -9.54
CA GLY A 256 -16.00 -8.92 -8.43
C GLY A 256 -15.27 -7.59 -8.69
N PHE A 257 -15.06 -7.22 -9.95
CA PHE A 257 -14.26 -6.06 -10.36
C PHE A 257 -14.85 -5.37 -11.59
N GLU A 258 -14.44 -4.12 -11.82
CA GLU A 258 -14.91 -3.33 -12.97
C GLU A 258 -14.33 -3.87 -14.28
N VAL A 259 -15.09 -3.74 -15.36
CA VAL A 259 -14.72 -4.28 -16.67
C VAL A 259 -14.85 -3.21 -17.75
N GLU A 260 -13.80 -3.06 -18.56
CA GLU A 260 -13.81 -2.29 -19.80
C GLU A 260 -13.60 -3.20 -21.00
N TYR A 261 -14.38 -2.99 -22.06
CA TYR A 261 -14.39 -3.84 -23.25
C TYR A 261 -13.77 -3.10 -24.44
N GLU A 262 -12.79 -3.74 -25.08
CA GLU A 262 -12.17 -3.27 -26.32
C GLU A 262 -12.54 -4.23 -27.47
N THR A 263 -13.14 -3.67 -28.52
CA THR A 263 -13.53 -4.41 -29.73
C THR A 263 -12.84 -3.84 -30.94
N ASN A 264 -12.32 -4.70 -31.81
CA ASN A 264 -11.79 -4.34 -33.12
C ASN A 264 -12.61 -5.05 -34.21
N SER A 265 -13.30 -4.30 -35.07
CA SER A 265 -14.18 -4.83 -36.11
C SER A 265 -13.43 -5.50 -37.27
N GLU A 266 -12.19 -5.09 -37.55
CA GLU A 266 -11.38 -5.62 -38.65
C GLU A 266 -10.71 -6.97 -38.28
N LEU A 267 -10.54 -7.21 -36.97
CA LEU A 267 -9.89 -8.38 -36.42
C LEU A 267 -10.58 -9.70 -36.84
N TYR A 268 -11.92 -9.73 -36.89
CA TYR A 268 -12.68 -10.95 -37.14
C TYR A 268 -12.33 -11.65 -38.46
N HIS A 269 -12.10 -10.87 -39.53
CA HIS A 269 -11.74 -11.43 -40.82
C HIS A 269 -10.30 -11.94 -40.84
N SER A 270 -9.35 -11.18 -40.28
CA SER A 270 -7.94 -11.60 -40.16
C SER A 270 -7.75 -12.86 -39.29
N VAL A 271 -8.63 -13.06 -38.31
CA VAL A 271 -8.63 -14.18 -37.38
C VAL A 271 -8.93 -15.50 -38.09
N ARG A 272 -9.91 -15.51 -39.00
CA ARG A 272 -10.29 -16.74 -39.73
C ARG A 272 -9.19 -17.23 -40.64
N ASP A 273 -8.54 -16.34 -41.36
CA ASP A 273 -7.44 -16.71 -42.27
C ASP A 273 -6.26 -17.32 -41.50
N ARG A 274 -5.88 -16.70 -40.37
CA ARG A 274 -4.81 -17.21 -39.50
C ARG A 274 -5.14 -18.59 -38.92
N LEU A 275 -6.34 -18.77 -38.37
CA LEU A 275 -6.74 -20.06 -37.82
C LEU A 275 -6.86 -21.15 -38.89
N THR A 276 -7.11 -20.77 -40.15
CA THR A 276 -7.23 -21.75 -41.24
C THR A 276 -5.88 -22.38 -41.50
N LYS A 277 -4.85 -21.54 -41.60
CA LYS A 277 -3.47 -21.98 -41.72
C LYS A 277 -3.02 -22.83 -40.53
N GLU A 278 -3.31 -22.39 -39.31
CA GLU A 278 -3.00 -23.17 -38.10
C GLU A 278 -3.64 -24.56 -38.11
N ALA A 279 -4.91 -24.65 -38.52
CA ALA A 279 -5.64 -25.90 -38.61
C ALA A 279 -5.11 -26.84 -39.71
N GLU A 280 -4.61 -26.29 -40.82
CA GLU A 280 -3.95 -27.07 -41.88
C GLU A 280 -2.63 -27.67 -41.37
N GLU A 281 -1.86 -26.94 -40.59
CA GLU A 281 -0.59 -27.41 -39.99
C GLU A 281 -0.79 -28.56 -38.98
N GLN A 282 -1.98 -28.68 -38.38
CA GLN A 282 -2.32 -29.81 -37.51
C GLN A 282 -2.71 -31.10 -38.27
N ALA A 283 -2.73 -31.10 -39.60
CA ALA A 283 -2.96 -32.33 -40.36
C ALA A 283 -1.77 -33.32 -40.19
N PRO A 284 -2.02 -34.65 -40.13
CA PRO A 284 -0.95 -35.61 -39.96
C PRO A 284 0.09 -35.57 -41.09
N GLU A 285 1.34 -35.88 -40.77
CA GLU A 285 2.43 -35.93 -41.76
C GLU A 285 2.10 -36.91 -42.90
N GLY A 286 2.32 -36.47 -44.15
CA GLY A 286 1.97 -37.21 -45.36
C GLY A 286 0.48 -37.11 -45.77
N ALA A 287 -0.33 -36.31 -45.07
CA ALA A 287 -1.67 -35.95 -45.51
C ALA A 287 -1.64 -35.07 -46.77
N SER A 288 -2.64 -35.26 -47.64
CA SER A 288 -2.86 -34.47 -48.86
C SER A 288 -4.34 -34.11 -48.99
N ASP A 289 -4.68 -33.17 -49.88
CA ASP A 289 -6.07 -32.73 -50.12
C ASP A 289 -6.75 -32.25 -48.82
N ILE A 290 -6.08 -31.34 -48.11
CA ILE A 290 -6.53 -30.82 -46.82
C ILE A 290 -7.64 -29.79 -47.07
N GLU A 291 -8.77 -29.95 -46.39
CA GLU A 291 -9.91 -29.04 -46.43
C GLU A 291 -10.30 -28.67 -45.00
N VAL A 292 -10.30 -27.37 -44.69
CA VAL A 292 -10.67 -26.83 -43.39
C VAL A 292 -12.06 -26.21 -43.45
N LYS A 293 -12.95 -26.64 -42.56
CA LYS A 293 -14.25 -26.00 -42.34
C LYS A 293 -14.32 -25.44 -40.93
N MET A 294 -14.74 -24.19 -40.80
CA MET A 294 -14.90 -23.53 -39.50
C MET A 294 -16.33 -23.11 -39.25
N GLU A 295 -16.77 -23.32 -38.02
CA GLU A 295 -18.05 -22.85 -37.51
C GLU A 295 -17.80 -22.01 -36.26
N ASN A 296 -18.49 -20.87 -36.14
CA ASN A 296 -18.43 -20.06 -34.93
C ASN A 296 -18.95 -20.89 -33.75
N TYR A 297 -18.20 -20.92 -32.65
CA TYR A 297 -18.56 -21.77 -31.51
C TYR A 297 -18.86 -20.98 -30.24
N LYS A 298 -17.89 -20.21 -29.73
CA LYS A 298 -18.09 -19.31 -28.59
C LYS A 298 -17.51 -17.94 -28.85
N LEU A 299 -18.12 -16.94 -28.26
CA LEU A 299 -17.65 -15.56 -28.27
C LEU A 299 -17.34 -15.14 -26.84
N ALA A 300 -16.08 -14.92 -26.54
CA ALA A 300 -15.61 -14.66 -25.19
C ALA A 300 -14.72 -13.40 -25.15
N TRP A 301 -14.22 -13.13 -23.96
CA TRP A 301 -13.29 -12.06 -23.68
C TRP A 301 -12.04 -12.61 -23.02
N VAL A 302 -10.92 -11.91 -23.14
CA VAL A 302 -9.70 -12.19 -22.40
C VAL A 302 -9.19 -10.94 -21.73
N VAL A 303 -8.74 -11.06 -20.48
CA VAL A 303 -8.07 -9.94 -19.81
C VAL A 303 -6.73 -9.66 -20.48
N SER A 304 -6.56 -8.44 -20.97
CA SER A 304 -5.30 -7.94 -21.52
C SER A 304 -4.41 -7.36 -20.41
N TYR A 305 -5.00 -6.58 -19.50
CA TYR A 305 -4.33 -6.06 -18.30
C TYR A 305 -5.35 -5.64 -17.24
N TYR A 306 -4.87 -5.52 -16.00
CA TYR A 306 -5.59 -4.92 -14.88
C TYR A 306 -5.04 -3.53 -14.58
N VAL A 307 -5.93 -2.61 -14.21
CA VAL A 307 -5.63 -1.32 -13.59
C VAL A 307 -6.06 -1.43 -12.13
N LEU A 308 -5.11 -1.35 -11.21
CA LEU A 308 -5.33 -1.49 -9.78
C LEU A 308 -5.08 -0.17 -9.08
N ARG A 309 -6.06 0.30 -8.31
CA ARG A 309 -5.96 1.54 -7.54
C ARG A 309 -5.78 1.24 -6.07
N PHE A 310 -4.89 1.97 -5.43
CA PHE A 310 -4.56 1.82 -4.02
C PHE A 310 -4.59 3.17 -3.32
N THR A 311 -5.05 3.20 -2.07
CA THR A 311 -4.67 4.26 -1.14
C THR A 311 -3.27 3.96 -0.63
N VAL A 312 -2.37 4.94 -0.74
CA VAL A 312 -0.98 4.85 -0.30
C VAL A 312 -0.67 6.09 0.54
N GLY A 313 -0.47 5.90 1.84
CA GLY A 313 -0.37 7.02 2.79
C GLY A 313 -1.57 7.96 2.68
N LEU A 314 -1.32 9.22 2.30
CA LEU A 314 -2.32 10.26 2.12
C LEU A 314 -2.72 10.50 0.65
N THR A 315 -2.21 9.71 -0.29
CA THR A 315 -2.54 9.82 -1.71
C THR A 315 -3.04 8.49 -2.29
N GLU A 316 -3.22 8.45 -3.61
CA GLU A 316 -3.62 7.27 -4.35
C GLU A 316 -2.52 6.84 -5.33
N ALA A 317 -2.36 5.54 -5.52
CA ALA A 317 -1.49 4.96 -6.53
C ALA A 317 -2.32 4.16 -7.54
N GLU A 318 -1.89 4.18 -8.80
CA GLU A 318 -2.43 3.31 -9.85
C GLU A 318 -1.31 2.43 -10.39
N VAL A 319 -1.55 1.13 -10.47
CA VAL A 319 -0.60 0.14 -11.01
C VAL A 319 -1.28 -0.66 -12.11
N VAL A 320 -0.62 -0.75 -13.26
CA VAL A 320 -1.08 -1.50 -14.41
C VAL A 320 -0.29 -2.81 -14.51
N VAL A 321 -0.98 -3.94 -14.43
CA VAL A 321 -0.39 -5.28 -14.50
C VAL A 321 -0.91 -6.00 -15.74
N ASP A 322 -0.01 -6.41 -16.63
CA ASP A 322 -0.39 -7.17 -17.83
C ASP A 322 -0.82 -8.60 -17.51
N ARG A 323 -1.39 -9.25 -18.52
CA ARG A 323 -1.84 -10.64 -18.46
C ARG A 323 -0.75 -11.69 -18.18
N GLN A 324 0.54 -11.33 -18.21
CA GLN A 324 1.66 -12.19 -17.81
C GLN A 324 2.15 -11.89 -16.39
N GLY A 325 1.51 -10.97 -15.67
CA GLY A 325 1.91 -10.58 -14.31
C GLY A 325 3.08 -9.61 -14.26
N LYS A 326 3.33 -8.85 -15.33
CA LYS A 326 4.37 -7.81 -15.34
C LYS A 326 3.74 -6.43 -15.17
N VAL A 327 4.39 -5.57 -14.39
CA VAL A 327 4.01 -4.16 -14.24
C VAL A 327 4.34 -3.42 -15.53
N LYS A 328 3.33 -2.81 -16.15
CA LYS A 328 3.49 -1.96 -17.35
C LYS A 328 3.61 -0.47 -17.01
N GLY A 329 3.03 -0.06 -15.88
CA GLY A 329 3.10 1.31 -15.40
C GLY A 329 2.68 1.38 -13.94
N ALA A 330 3.25 2.33 -13.22
CA ALA A 330 2.84 2.69 -11.87
C ALA A 330 2.91 4.21 -11.74
N SER A 331 1.87 4.80 -11.17
CA SER A 331 1.79 6.24 -10.95
C SER A 331 1.27 6.53 -9.54
N LEU A 332 1.62 7.69 -9.03
CA LEU A 332 1.15 8.19 -7.74
C LEU A 332 0.48 9.54 -8.00
N ALA A 333 -0.73 9.72 -7.46
CA ALA A 333 -1.42 10.99 -7.51
C ALA A 333 -0.65 12.05 -6.70
N PRO A 334 -0.62 13.31 -7.16
CA PRO A 334 0.04 14.38 -6.43
C PRO A 334 -0.61 14.59 -5.06
N LEU A 335 0.20 14.96 -4.06
CA LEU A 335 -0.30 15.22 -2.72
C LEU A 335 -1.22 16.44 -2.67
N ASP A 336 -2.36 16.26 -2.01
CA ASP A 336 -3.26 17.33 -1.65
C ASP A 336 -2.78 18.01 -0.36
N GLU A 337 -2.42 19.29 -0.47
CA GLU A 337 -1.95 20.09 0.66
C GLU A 337 -3.04 20.30 1.72
N GLU A 338 -4.31 20.41 1.34
CA GLU A 338 -5.40 20.55 2.30
C GLU A 338 -5.59 19.26 3.09
N LYS A 339 -5.39 18.11 2.45
CA LYS A 339 -5.39 16.82 3.12
C LYS A 339 -4.21 16.69 4.09
N LEU A 340 -3.02 17.14 3.71
CA LEU A 340 -1.85 17.19 4.61
C LEU A 340 -2.09 18.10 5.82
N LYS A 341 -2.60 19.32 5.61
CA LYS A 341 -2.94 20.26 6.69
C LYS A 341 -3.94 19.66 7.67
N ARG A 342 -4.99 19.01 7.16
CA ARG A 342 -6.02 18.36 7.99
C ARG A 342 -5.47 17.18 8.78
N PHE A 343 -4.57 16.39 8.18
CA PHE A 343 -4.04 15.18 8.81
C PHE A 343 -2.99 15.48 9.89
N TYR A 344 -1.98 16.30 9.56
CA TYR A 344 -0.87 16.57 10.47
C TYR A 344 -1.08 17.78 11.38
N GLY A 345 -1.97 18.70 10.99
CA GLY A 345 -2.08 20.02 11.59
C GLY A 345 -0.92 20.93 11.21
N GLY A 346 -1.14 22.25 11.25
CA GLY A 346 -0.13 23.26 10.97
C GLY A 346 -0.05 23.71 9.51
N ARG A 347 1.09 24.30 9.15
CA ARG A 347 1.33 24.89 7.81
C ARG A 347 2.12 23.94 6.93
N VAL A 348 1.73 23.85 5.67
CA VAL A 348 2.45 23.10 4.63
C VAL A 348 3.38 24.04 3.89
N VAL A 349 4.63 23.61 3.69
CA VAL A 349 5.70 24.38 3.03
C VAL A 349 6.29 23.52 1.91
N ARG A 350 6.20 23.97 0.67
CA ARG A 350 6.88 23.34 -0.47
C ARG A 350 8.36 23.71 -0.50
N GLN A 351 9.21 22.74 -0.81
CA GLN A 351 10.64 22.91 -1.01
C GLN A 351 11.06 22.24 -2.33
N ASP A 352 12.27 22.53 -2.80
CA ASP A 352 12.80 21.97 -4.05
C ASP A 352 12.86 20.43 -4.05
N LYS A 353 12.95 19.80 -2.87
CA LYS A 353 13.12 18.35 -2.69
C LYS A 353 11.93 17.63 -2.06
N GLY A 354 10.81 18.32 -1.80
CA GLY A 354 9.66 17.69 -1.17
C GLY A 354 8.72 18.66 -0.46
N ILE A 355 7.90 18.11 0.43
CA ILE A 355 6.93 18.86 1.21
C ILE A 355 7.29 18.74 2.69
N LYS A 356 7.20 19.86 3.40
CA LYS A 356 7.42 19.93 4.85
C LYS A 356 6.14 20.41 5.53
N VAL A 357 5.76 19.80 6.63
CA VAL A 357 4.68 20.28 7.50
C VAL A 357 5.31 20.87 8.76
N VAL A 358 4.98 22.12 9.08
CA VAL A 358 5.45 22.78 10.31
C VAL A 358 4.26 22.99 11.23
N ARG A 359 4.33 22.47 12.45
CA ARG A 359 3.27 22.54 13.45
C ARG A 359 3.81 22.91 14.82
N ASP A 360 2.89 23.30 15.69
CA ASP A 360 3.20 23.60 17.07
C ASP A 360 3.46 22.29 17.83
N LEU A 361 4.62 22.20 18.49
CA LEU A 361 4.89 21.10 19.43
C LEU A 361 4.41 21.50 20.83
N ASP A 362 4.80 22.69 21.28
CA ASP A 362 4.34 23.32 22.52
C ASP A 362 4.51 24.86 22.43
N ASP A 363 4.41 25.56 23.55
CA ASP A 363 4.57 27.02 23.67
C ASP A 363 5.99 27.51 23.33
N LYS A 364 6.98 26.62 23.30
CA LYS A 364 8.41 26.92 23.15
C LYS A 364 8.99 26.40 21.85
N PHE A 365 8.42 25.34 21.31
CA PHE A 365 8.97 24.58 20.21
C PHE A 365 7.96 24.36 19.09
N LEU A 366 8.50 24.31 17.88
CA LEU A 366 7.85 23.84 16.67
C LEU A 366 8.37 22.44 16.34
N GLU A 367 7.57 21.70 15.58
CA GLU A 367 7.96 20.45 14.95
C GLU A 367 7.84 20.59 13.44
N GLU A 368 8.88 20.18 12.73
CA GLU A 368 8.92 20.10 11.28
C GLU A 368 8.94 18.64 10.85
N LEU A 369 7.97 18.25 10.03
CA LEU A 369 7.83 16.91 9.48
C LEU A 369 8.18 16.96 8.00
N GLU A 370 9.24 16.25 7.60
CA GLU A 370 9.49 16.00 6.18
C GLU A 370 8.64 14.82 5.73
N VAL A 371 7.88 15.00 4.64
CA VAL A 371 7.00 13.96 4.09
C VAL A 371 7.42 13.54 2.69
N ASN A 372 7.32 12.24 2.41
CA ASN A 372 7.57 11.68 1.08
C ASN A 372 6.40 11.97 0.12
N GLU A 373 6.49 11.49 -1.12
CA GLU A 373 5.46 11.64 -2.15
C GLU A 373 4.11 10.97 -1.82
N ALA A 374 4.08 10.04 -0.87
CA ALA A 374 2.86 9.44 -0.33
C ALA A 374 2.31 10.18 0.89
N GLY A 375 2.98 11.25 1.35
CA GLY A 375 2.58 12.03 2.52
C GLY A 375 2.93 11.35 3.85
N GLU A 376 3.82 10.35 3.84
CA GLU A 376 4.31 9.69 5.05
C GLU A 376 5.52 10.43 5.62
N VAL A 377 5.59 10.56 6.94
CA VAL A 377 6.74 11.19 7.61
C VAL A 377 8.00 10.33 7.43
N VAL A 378 9.05 10.95 6.91
CA VAL A 378 10.40 10.37 6.76
C VAL A 378 11.38 10.93 7.78
N GLU A 379 11.24 12.19 8.16
CA GLU A 379 12.08 12.84 9.16
C GLU A 379 11.24 13.79 10.03
N THR A 380 11.66 13.95 11.28
CA THR A 380 11.03 14.86 12.25
C THR A 380 12.12 15.67 12.92
N MET A 381 11.99 17.00 12.84
CA MET A 381 12.93 17.95 13.41
C MET A 381 12.23 18.84 14.43
N LYS A 382 12.79 18.92 15.63
CA LYS A 382 12.37 19.89 16.65
C LYS A 382 13.05 21.23 16.40
N ARG A 383 12.30 22.33 16.50
CA ARG A 383 12.77 23.71 16.30
C ARG A 383 12.43 24.58 17.49
N VAL A 384 13.34 25.41 17.95
CA VAL A 384 13.04 26.43 18.97
C VAL A 384 12.25 27.59 18.34
N ARG A 385 11.20 28.07 19.00
CA ARG A 385 10.46 29.25 18.54
C ARG A 385 11.33 30.49 18.66
N PRO A 386 11.35 31.38 17.65
CA PRO A 386 12.07 32.64 17.75
C PRO A 386 11.62 33.49 18.94
N GLU A 387 10.33 33.55 19.23
CA GLU A 387 9.78 34.33 20.35
C GLU A 387 10.27 33.82 21.70
N TYR A 388 10.32 32.49 21.84
CA TYR A 388 10.87 31.84 23.04
C TYR A 388 12.39 32.08 23.16
N ALA A 389 13.14 31.98 22.06
CA ALA A 389 14.57 32.28 22.02
C ALA A 389 14.86 33.74 22.41
N VAL A 390 14.05 34.69 21.94
CA VAL A 390 14.12 36.11 22.33
C VAL A 390 13.84 36.27 23.83
N GLY A 391 12.80 35.62 24.35
CA GLY A 391 12.47 35.62 25.78
C GLY A 391 13.61 35.08 26.64
N LEU A 392 14.19 33.95 26.24
CA LEU A 392 15.37 33.36 26.90
C LEU A 392 16.56 34.30 26.89
N THR A 393 16.84 34.96 25.77
CA THR A 393 17.96 35.91 25.63
C THR A 393 17.79 37.10 26.57
N LYS A 394 16.58 37.68 26.62
CA LYS A 394 16.27 38.78 27.54
C LYS A 394 16.42 38.38 29.01
N ALA A 395 15.95 37.19 29.36
CA ALA A 395 16.10 36.65 30.71
C ALA A 395 17.57 36.41 31.08
N PHE A 396 18.35 35.83 30.16
CA PHE A 396 19.77 35.51 30.35
C PHE A 396 20.62 36.75 30.62
N TYR A 397 20.37 37.84 29.88
CA TYR A 397 21.08 39.11 30.09
C TYR A 397 20.41 40.05 31.09
N HIS A 398 19.29 39.64 31.70
CA HIS A 398 18.48 40.48 32.58
C HIS A 398 18.02 41.82 31.96
N VAL A 399 17.66 41.79 30.67
CA VAL A 399 17.20 42.97 29.91
C VAL A 399 15.67 42.98 29.82
N GLN A 400 15.03 44.00 30.41
CA GLN A 400 13.55 44.12 30.46
C GLN A 400 12.92 44.95 29.32
N GLY A 401 13.70 45.35 28.31
CA GLY A 401 13.25 46.19 27.19
C GLY A 401 13.98 45.90 25.87
N GLY A 402 14.07 46.91 25.01
CA GLY A 402 14.87 46.86 23.78
C GLY A 402 14.16 46.25 22.56
N ALA A 403 14.57 46.74 21.39
CA ALA A 403 14.14 46.17 20.10
C ALA A 403 14.86 44.84 19.90
N SER A 404 14.13 43.81 19.46
CA SER A 404 14.70 42.49 19.20
C SER A 404 14.53 42.10 17.75
N ARG A 405 15.55 41.47 17.18
CA ARG A 405 15.47 40.75 15.92
C ARG A 405 16.11 39.38 16.06
N PHE A 406 15.79 38.48 15.15
CA PHE A 406 16.32 37.13 15.15
C PHE A 406 16.60 36.65 13.73
N LYS A 407 17.41 35.59 13.64
CA LYS A 407 17.71 34.86 12.42
C LYS A 407 17.63 33.36 12.71
N GLU A 408 16.71 32.68 12.03
CA GLU A 408 16.58 31.22 12.10
C GLU A 408 17.72 30.54 11.31
N GLU A 409 18.28 29.47 11.88
CA GLU A 409 19.31 28.64 11.28
C GLU A 409 18.98 27.15 11.48
N SER A 410 19.71 26.27 10.78
CA SER A 410 19.44 24.82 10.79
C SER A 410 19.63 24.15 12.16
N ASP A 411 20.34 24.76 13.10
CA ASP A 411 20.63 24.24 14.43
C ASP A 411 20.02 25.08 15.57
N GLY A 412 19.29 26.15 15.26
CA GLY A 412 18.69 27.01 16.29
C GLY A 412 18.36 28.42 15.79
N VAL A 413 18.34 29.39 16.70
CA VAL A 413 18.01 30.79 16.41
C VAL A 413 19.09 31.71 16.97
N LYS A 414 19.58 32.63 16.14
CA LYS A 414 20.41 33.76 16.59
C LYS A 414 19.50 34.92 16.95
N VAL A 415 19.77 35.55 18.08
CA VAL A 415 18.96 36.63 18.64
C VAL A 415 19.86 37.83 18.87
N ASP A 416 19.36 39.01 18.52
CA ASP A 416 19.95 40.31 18.84
C ASP A 416 18.89 41.15 19.54
N VAL A 417 19.14 41.44 20.81
CA VAL A 417 18.35 42.40 21.59
C VAL A 417 19.15 43.69 21.66
N PHE A 418 18.69 44.74 20.99
CA PHE A 418 19.29 46.07 21.04
C PHE A 418 18.71 46.88 22.20
N PHE A 419 19.56 47.25 23.15
CA PHE A 419 19.17 48.00 24.34
C PHE A 419 20.31 48.90 24.84
N ASN A 420 20.02 50.16 25.17
CA ASN A 420 20.98 51.14 25.70
C ASN A 420 22.29 51.27 24.87
N ASN A 421 22.18 51.28 23.54
CA ASN A 421 23.33 51.34 22.61
C ASN A 421 24.26 50.11 22.64
N TYR A 422 23.76 48.96 23.10
CA TYR A 422 24.44 47.68 23.03
C TYR A 422 23.56 46.63 22.34
N HIS A 423 24.22 45.70 21.66
CA HIS A 423 23.63 44.46 21.14
C HIS A 423 23.90 43.33 22.13
N TYR A 424 22.83 42.72 22.62
CA TYR A 424 22.86 41.54 23.47
C TYR A 424 22.53 40.33 22.59
N LEU A 425 23.59 39.65 22.16
CA LEU A 425 23.55 38.58 21.18
C LEU A 425 23.49 37.22 21.88
N ALA A 426 22.64 36.32 21.41
CA ALA A 426 22.66 34.93 21.84
C ALA A 426 22.32 33.97 20.70
N LYS A 427 22.98 32.82 20.69
CA LYS A 427 22.60 31.65 19.88
C LYS A 427 21.87 30.67 20.78
N VAL A 428 20.61 30.38 20.46
CA VAL A 428 19.78 29.38 21.16
C VAL A 428 19.68 28.14 20.27
N ASP A 429 20.06 26.97 20.77
CA ASP A 429 19.93 25.70 20.05
C ASP A 429 18.47 25.22 19.97
N ASN A 430 18.17 24.25 19.11
CA ASN A 430 16.84 23.63 19.01
C ASN A 430 16.39 22.88 20.28
N GLY A 431 17.27 22.70 21.26
CA GLY A 431 16.97 22.21 22.60
C GLY A 431 16.50 23.30 23.57
N GLY A 432 16.52 24.57 23.16
CA GLY A 432 16.16 25.72 23.99
C GLY A 432 17.28 26.16 24.94
N ARG A 433 18.53 25.87 24.62
CA ARG A 433 19.71 26.26 25.42
C ARG A 433 20.49 27.34 24.71
N ILE A 434 20.94 28.35 25.46
CA ILE A 434 21.90 29.33 24.95
C ILE A 434 23.26 28.63 24.86
N VAL A 435 23.78 28.49 23.63
CA VAL A 435 25.06 27.83 23.33
C VAL A 435 26.17 28.82 23.00
N ASP A 436 25.82 30.06 22.67
CA ASP A 436 26.76 31.15 22.50
C ASP A 436 26.12 32.49 22.90
N GLY A 437 26.94 33.41 23.40
CA GLY A 437 26.50 34.72 23.89
C GLY A 437 27.58 35.78 23.75
N LEU A 438 27.17 37.01 23.42
CA LEU A 438 28.07 38.16 23.30
C LEU A 438 27.33 39.48 23.57
N ILE A 439 28.00 40.43 24.20
CA ILE A 439 27.54 41.82 24.28
C ILE A 439 28.54 42.69 23.54
N VAL A 440 28.06 43.51 22.60
CA VAL A 440 28.90 44.49 21.87
C VAL A 440 28.23 45.86 21.79
N PRO A 441 28.98 46.97 21.82
CA PRO A 441 28.43 48.30 21.58
C PRO A 441 27.88 48.42 20.16
N ASP A 442 26.82 49.22 19.98
CA ASP A 442 26.30 49.54 18.67
C ASP A 442 27.25 50.46 17.90
N ALA A 443 27.51 50.08 16.65
CA ALA A 443 28.38 50.81 15.75
C ALA A 443 27.89 52.24 15.49
N ASN A 444 26.58 52.51 15.56
CA ASN A 444 26.04 53.85 15.28
C ASN A 444 26.41 54.89 16.34
N VAL A 445 26.81 54.47 17.55
CA VAL A 445 27.37 55.37 18.58
C VAL A 445 28.58 56.15 18.05
N TYR A 446 29.32 55.56 17.11
CA TYR A 446 30.53 56.14 16.52
C TYR A 446 30.26 56.72 15.12
N ALA A 447 29.12 57.39 14.94
CA ALA A 447 28.78 58.06 13.69
C ALA A 447 29.93 58.96 13.17
N GLY A 448 30.11 58.99 11.85
CA GLY A 448 31.21 59.76 11.21
C GLY A 448 32.58 59.07 11.19
N THR A 449 32.73 57.89 11.79
CA THR A 449 33.95 57.07 11.70
C THR A 449 33.78 55.87 10.77
N LYS A 450 34.90 55.28 10.32
CA LYS A 450 34.90 53.95 9.67
C LYS A 450 34.87 52.90 10.76
N LYS A 451 33.80 52.10 10.81
CA LYS A 451 33.47 51.21 11.92
C LYS A 451 32.75 49.96 11.43
N GLY A 452 32.74 48.94 12.27
CA GLY A 452 32.03 47.67 12.06
C GLY A 452 32.66 46.61 12.96
N TYR A 453 32.22 45.37 12.84
CA TYR A 453 32.58 44.31 13.77
C TYR A 453 33.66 43.39 13.22
N ASN A 454 34.52 42.89 14.11
CA ASN A 454 35.52 41.87 13.80
C ASN A 454 35.03 40.51 14.29
N LYS A 455 34.89 39.54 13.38
CA LYS A 455 34.33 38.20 13.69
C LYS A 455 35.27 37.37 14.56
N LYS A 456 36.58 37.50 14.33
CA LYS A 456 37.61 36.74 15.07
C LYS A 456 37.71 37.19 16.54
N ARG A 457 37.70 38.51 16.76
CA ARG A 457 37.79 39.11 18.10
C ARG A 457 36.46 39.32 18.79
N ARG A 458 35.35 39.20 18.05
CA ARG A 458 33.98 39.34 18.57
C ARG A 458 33.77 40.69 19.27
N CYS A 459 34.15 41.76 18.58
CA CYS A 459 34.16 43.12 19.13
C CYS A 459 33.87 44.16 18.04
N LEU A 460 33.57 45.39 18.46
CA LEU A 460 33.45 46.53 17.57
C LEU A 460 34.83 47.12 17.28
N ILE A 461 35.11 47.40 16.01
CA ILE A 461 36.29 48.10 15.54
C ILE A 461 35.88 49.50 15.08
N VAL A 462 36.56 50.52 15.59
CA VAL A 462 36.34 51.91 15.24
C VAL A 462 37.65 52.55 14.79
N ASN A 463 37.72 52.96 13.53
CA ASN A 463 38.84 53.69 12.97
C ASN A 463 38.55 55.20 13.02
N ALA A 464 39.27 55.88 13.91
CA ALA A 464 39.21 57.31 14.16
C ALA A 464 40.49 58.00 13.65
N GLY A 465 40.76 57.90 12.35
CA GLY A 465 41.89 58.54 11.69
C GLY A 465 43.18 57.73 11.80
N ASP A 466 44.13 58.19 12.61
CA ASP A 466 45.42 57.50 12.85
C ASP A 466 45.33 56.45 13.97
N VAL A 467 44.12 56.13 14.44
CA VAL A 467 43.91 55.24 15.59
C VAL A 467 42.77 54.28 15.30
N ILE A 468 43.01 53.00 15.58
CA ILE A 468 42.00 51.94 15.61
C ILE A 468 41.70 51.60 17.07
N ASN A 469 40.44 51.74 17.47
CA ASN A 469 39.95 51.31 18.77
C ASN A 469 39.25 49.95 18.65
N VAL A 470 39.57 49.05 19.57
CA VAL A 470 38.90 47.76 19.76
C VAL A 470 38.00 47.90 20.98
N ILE A 471 36.71 47.69 20.81
CA ILE A 471 35.69 48.04 21.79
C ILE A 471 34.80 46.82 22.07
N ASP A 472 34.71 46.42 23.33
CA ASP A 472 33.80 45.37 23.80
C ASP A 472 32.78 45.92 24.81
N ALA A 473 32.03 45.04 25.49
CA ALA A 473 31.03 45.43 26.49
C ALA A 473 31.56 46.31 27.64
N ARG A 474 32.88 46.31 27.89
CA ARG A 474 33.56 47.10 28.93
C ARG A 474 34.04 48.46 28.41
N GLY A 475 33.87 48.75 27.12
CA GLY A 475 34.38 49.94 26.45
C GLY A 475 35.65 49.67 25.64
N VAL A 476 36.51 50.68 25.49
CA VAL A 476 37.74 50.57 24.70
C VAL A 476 38.74 49.70 25.45
N VAL A 477 38.98 48.49 24.93
CA VAL A 477 39.92 47.52 25.52
C VAL A 477 41.29 47.55 24.88
N GLU A 478 41.39 48.09 23.66
CA GLU A 478 42.67 48.26 22.98
C GLU A 478 42.66 49.48 22.06
N ARG A 479 43.80 50.17 21.99
CA ARG A 479 44.04 51.29 21.10
C ARG A 479 45.30 51.02 20.30
N ARG A 480 45.19 51.03 18.97
CA ARG A 480 46.30 50.79 18.05
C ARG A 480 46.53 52.00 17.15
N GLU A 481 47.73 52.55 17.20
CA GLU A 481 48.11 53.63 16.27
C GLU A 481 48.43 53.06 14.88
N VAL A 482 47.89 53.71 13.85
CA VAL A 482 48.16 53.38 12.45
C VAL A 482 49.48 54.07 12.04
N PRO A 483 50.50 53.34 11.57
CA PRO A 483 51.77 53.92 11.19
C PRO A 483 51.61 55.01 10.11
N LYS A 484 52.30 56.15 10.25
CA LYS A 484 52.13 57.30 9.34
C LYS A 484 52.83 57.15 7.98
N GLY A 485 53.89 56.34 7.88
CA GLY A 485 54.70 56.17 6.66
C GLY A 485 54.16 55.12 5.68
N VAL A 486 54.29 55.36 4.36
CA VAL A 486 53.75 54.50 3.29
C VAL A 486 54.28 53.06 3.36
N PHE A 487 55.58 52.87 3.59
CA PHE A 487 56.18 51.54 3.78
C PHE A 487 55.74 50.85 5.07
N SER A 488 55.50 51.62 6.13
CA SER A 488 55.02 51.11 7.42
C SER A 488 53.55 50.71 7.37
N LYS A 489 52.72 51.46 6.60
CA LYS A 489 51.33 51.08 6.27
C LYS A 489 51.29 49.80 5.44
N LEU A 490 52.17 49.65 4.45
CA LEU A 490 52.27 48.42 3.67
C LEU A 490 52.63 47.21 4.55
N LYS A 491 53.65 47.32 5.41
CA LYS A 491 54.02 46.23 6.33
C LYS A 491 52.90 45.89 7.31
N PHE A 492 52.16 46.89 7.80
CA PHE A 492 51.01 46.71 8.68
C PHE A 492 49.85 45.98 8.00
N SER A 493 49.59 46.28 6.73
CA SER A 493 48.56 45.60 5.92
C SER A 493 48.97 44.19 5.45
N VAL A 494 50.27 43.91 5.31
CA VAL A 494 50.80 42.64 4.75
C VAL A 494 51.03 41.57 5.82
N SER A 495 51.16 41.93 7.10
CA SER A 495 51.16 40.96 8.20
C SER A 495 49.75 40.41 8.42
N ASN A 496 49.37 39.36 7.68
CA ASN A 496 48.02 38.78 7.67
C ASN A 496 47.40 38.55 9.06
N PHE A 497 48.20 38.12 10.05
CA PHE A 497 47.72 37.93 11.43
C PHE A 497 47.29 39.24 12.10
N ILE A 498 48.15 40.26 12.09
CA ILE A 498 47.88 41.57 12.72
C ILE A 498 46.77 42.29 11.97
N ALA A 499 46.79 42.28 10.63
CA ALA A 499 45.75 42.93 9.82
C ALA A 499 44.35 42.33 10.07
N SER A 500 44.26 41.01 10.31
CA SER A 500 42.99 40.32 10.59
C SER A 500 42.41 40.63 11.98
N ASP A 501 43.24 41.01 12.96
CA ASP A 501 42.77 41.30 14.33
C ASP A 501 42.19 42.71 14.48
N TYR A 502 42.32 43.55 13.46
CA TYR A 502 41.78 44.92 13.41
C TYR A 502 40.95 45.19 12.17
N SER A 503 40.62 44.15 11.38
CA SER A 503 39.74 44.27 10.22
C SER A 503 38.30 44.51 10.65
N ILE A 504 37.55 45.20 9.80
CA ILE A 504 36.09 45.25 9.86
C ILE A 504 35.59 44.18 8.89
N ASP A 505 34.94 43.15 9.43
CA ASP A 505 34.52 41.98 8.67
C ASP A 505 33.03 42.01 8.31
N THR A 506 32.21 42.72 9.10
CA THR A 506 30.76 42.83 8.93
C THR A 506 30.24 44.07 9.65
N ASP A 507 29.13 44.63 9.17
CA ASP A 507 28.40 45.68 9.87
C ASP A 507 27.22 45.12 10.70
N ASP A 508 26.92 43.83 10.57
CA ASP A 508 25.84 43.18 11.30
C ASP A 508 26.39 42.48 12.57
N PRO A 509 26.01 42.90 13.79
CA PRO A 509 26.47 42.26 15.02
C PRO A 509 26.03 40.79 15.16
N LEU A 510 24.93 40.37 14.52
CA LEU A 510 24.48 38.96 14.55
C LEU A 510 25.50 37.99 13.94
N ASP A 511 26.37 38.47 13.05
CA ASP A 511 27.43 37.66 12.43
C ASP A 511 28.57 37.30 13.40
N LEU A 512 28.57 37.84 14.63
CA LEU A 512 29.57 37.56 15.66
C LEU A 512 29.30 36.27 16.43
N ILE A 513 28.08 35.76 16.37
CA ILE A 513 27.59 34.55 17.05
C ILE A 513 27.12 33.50 16.03
#